data_AF-A0A950T406-F1
#
_entry.id   AF-A0A950T406-F1
#
_cell.length_a   1.000
_cell.length_b   1.000
_cell.length_c   1.000
_cell.angle_alpha   90.00
_cell.angle_beta   90.00
_cell.angle_gamma   90.00
#
_symmetry.space_group_name_H-M   'P 1'
#
loop_
_entity.id
_entity.type
_entity.pdbx_description
1 polymer ?
#
loop_
_entity_poly.entity_id
_entity_poly.type
_entity_poly.pdbx_seq_one_letter_code
_entity_poly.pdbx_strand_id
1 'polypeptide(L)'
;MKSQTPEENSKRERKHTVSTLATDQRPKDSDRSGEADKHKNTCEAGTAALSVILGQMVAYFSGRADVDDMDILSFSLHHLFCRADYLYRTGLPQLLSAGALTDNLLCRQDTWSKLGAIQHTIHRMDPLCTLLSDTTRCMLEALDLTSERTISFENTVPRLMAMAKEDEENWLQSLDQGHWGEALTTLMGCLNYWQQSYNGLAFFARHFAGIVPAEPLATRLDEVFHNILDSAAAVFGEILPGFQAISTGDAAAVATLLFDLMQQADLLLVQFDTALEPLHTLIEHFALTPNK
;
A
#
# COMPACT_ATOMS: atom_id res chain seq x y z
N MET A 1 -5.74 -13.97 83.01
CA MET A 1 -6.71 -12.95 83.46
C MET A 1 -7.41 -12.39 82.23
N LYS A 2 -8.74 -12.53 82.21
CA LYS A 2 -9.80 -11.69 81.61
C LYS A 2 -9.58 -11.08 80.21
N SER A 3 -10.52 -11.05 79.26
CA SER A 3 -11.89 -11.57 79.13
C SER A 3 -12.36 -11.19 77.70
N GLN A 4 -13.12 -12.11 77.08
CA GLN A 4 -14.37 -11.93 76.30
C GLN A 4 -14.58 -10.68 75.40
N THR A 5 -14.62 -10.93 74.08
CA THR A 5 -15.80 -11.00 73.15
C THR A 5 -17.06 -10.10 73.40
N PRO A 6 -18.14 -10.21 72.58
CA PRO A 6 -18.59 -9.25 71.55
C PRO A 6 -19.99 -8.67 71.86
N GLU A 7 -20.53 -7.74 71.05
CA GLU A 7 -21.99 -7.42 70.95
C GLU A 7 -22.16 -6.35 69.85
N GLU A 8 -22.82 -6.58 68.72
CA GLU A 8 -24.28 -6.74 68.51
C GLU A 8 -25.14 -5.64 69.13
N ASN A 9 -25.60 -4.68 68.31
CA ASN A 9 -26.94 -4.08 68.37
C ASN A 9 -27.15 -3.18 67.13
N SER A 10 -28.04 -3.52 66.20
CA SER A 10 -29.50 -3.49 66.27
C SER A 10 -30.10 -2.09 66.07
N LYS A 11 -30.71 -1.93 64.88
CA LYS A 11 -31.95 -1.22 64.56
C LYS A 11 -32.11 0.27 64.88
N ARG A 12 -32.24 1.06 63.80
CA ARG A 12 -33.38 1.97 63.54
C ARG A 12 -33.30 2.48 62.09
N GLU A 13 -34.14 1.96 61.19
CA GLU A 13 -35.34 2.66 60.72
C GLU A 13 -35.14 4.14 60.38
N ARG A 14 -35.10 4.46 59.09
CA ARG A 14 -35.91 5.55 58.53
C ARG A 14 -36.15 5.35 57.03
N LYS A 15 -37.43 5.19 56.73
CA LYS A 15 -38.07 5.26 55.42
C LYS A 15 -37.80 6.63 54.80
N HIS A 16 -37.24 6.67 53.60
CA HIS A 16 -37.55 7.72 52.63
C HIS A 16 -37.64 7.10 51.24
N THR A 17 -38.88 6.83 50.85
CA THR A 17 -39.34 6.64 49.49
C THR A 17 -39.12 7.95 48.75
N VAL A 18 -38.11 7.99 47.87
CA VAL A 18 -38.03 8.99 46.80
C VAL A 18 -38.10 8.21 45.50
N SER A 19 -39.24 8.38 44.84
CA SER A 19 -39.53 7.93 43.49
C SER A 19 -38.62 8.67 42.52
N THR A 20 -37.50 8.06 42.14
CA THR A 20 -36.68 8.54 41.03
C THR A 20 -37.14 7.81 39.77
N LEU A 21 -37.67 8.59 38.82
CA LEU A 21 -38.07 8.13 37.51
C LEU A 21 -36.96 7.29 36.87
N ALA A 22 -37.32 6.07 36.45
CA ALA A 22 -36.56 5.29 35.51
C ALA A 22 -36.61 6.01 34.14
N THR A 23 -35.61 6.85 33.88
CA THR A 23 -35.30 7.28 32.51
C THR A 23 -34.60 6.11 31.85
N ASP A 24 -35.36 5.34 31.08
CA ASP A 24 -34.91 4.34 30.13
C ASP A 24 -34.04 5.02 29.06
N GLN A 25 -32.76 5.24 29.38
CA GLN A 25 -31.75 5.63 28.42
C GLN A 25 -31.19 4.35 27.80
N ARG A 26 -31.86 3.89 26.74
CA ARG A 26 -31.24 3.04 25.73
C ARG A 26 -29.94 3.71 25.27
N PRO A 27 -28.78 3.03 25.34
CA PRO A 27 -27.56 3.54 24.73
C PRO A 27 -27.81 3.69 23.22
N LYS A 28 -27.63 4.91 22.71
CA LYS A 28 -27.63 5.21 21.28
C LYS A 28 -26.37 4.60 20.67
N ASP A 29 -26.50 3.40 20.10
CA ASP A 29 -25.52 2.75 19.22
C ASP A 29 -25.43 3.48 17.86
N SER A 30 -25.12 4.79 17.84
CA SER A 30 -25.22 5.63 16.63
C SER A 30 -23.88 6.02 16.00
N ASP A 31 -22.72 5.75 16.62
CA ASP A 31 -21.45 6.35 16.17
C ASP A 31 -20.44 5.38 15.55
N ARG A 32 -20.72 4.07 15.47
CA ARG A 32 -19.77 3.10 14.85
C ARG A 32 -19.86 2.96 13.33
N SER A 33 -20.84 3.60 12.68
CA SER A 33 -21.01 3.48 11.22
C SER A 33 -20.12 4.42 10.40
N GLY A 34 -19.50 5.44 11.00
CA GLY A 34 -18.80 6.50 10.26
C GLY A 34 -17.35 6.20 9.86
N GLU A 35 -16.65 5.31 10.55
CA GLU A 35 -15.22 5.06 10.28
C GLU A 35 -14.97 4.15 9.07
N ALA A 36 -15.84 3.15 8.85
CA ALA A 36 -15.69 2.22 7.72
C ALA A 36 -15.84 2.92 6.36
N ASP A 37 -16.77 3.86 6.24
CA ASP A 37 -16.98 4.63 5.01
C ASP A 37 -15.81 5.58 4.69
N LYS A 38 -15.13 6.10 5.72
CA LYS A 38 -13.99 7.01 5.53
C LYS A 38 -12.78 6.30 4.92
N HIS A 39 -12.54 5.03 5.27
CA HIS A 39 -11.42 4.26 4.74
C HIS A 39 -11.60 3.90 3.26
N LYS A 40 -12.81 3.49 2.87
CA LYS A 40 -13.10 3.12 1.48
C LYS A 40 -12.88 4.30 0.52
N ASN A 41 -13.37 5.48 0.89
CA ASN A 41 -13.27 6.69 0.06
C ASN A 41 -11.82 7.12 -0.24
N THR A 42 -10.90 6.88 0.70
CA THR A 42 -9.48 7.26 0.49
C THR A 42 -8.72 6.32 -0.46
N CYS A 43 -9.06 5.03 -0.52
CA CYS A 43 -8.46 4.09 -1.48
C CYS A 43 -8.91 4.42 -2.91
N GLU A 44 -10.21 4.70 -3.07
CA GLU A 44 -10.79 5.13 -4.36
C GLU A 44 -10.17 6.46 -4.82
N ALA A 45 -9.94 7.41 -3.92
CA ALA A 45 -9.26 8.66 -4.24
C ALA A 45 -7.80 8.44 -4.70
N GLY A 46 -7.04 7.58 -4.01
CA GLY A 46 -5.65 7.27 -4.39
C GLY A 46 -5.54 6.57 -5.75
N THR A 47 -6.45 5.63 -6.04
CA THR A 47 -6.50 4.94 -7.34
C THR A 47 -6.93 5.85 -8.49
N ALA A 48 -7.87 6.76 -8.25
CA ALA A 48 -8.25 7.79 -9.21
C ALA A 48 -7.07 8.75 -9.50
N ALA A 49 -6.37 9.20 -8.45
CA ALA A 49 -5.18 10.02 -8.58
C ALA A 49 -4.07 9.33 -9.38
N LEU A 50 -3.78 8.06 -9.10
CA LEU A 50 -2.83 7.28 -9.88
C LEU A 50 -3.24 7.17 -11.35
N SER A 51 -4.54 7.03 -11.63
CA SER A 51 -5.04 6.93 -13.01
C SER A 51 -4.79 8.22 -13.81
N VAL A 52 -4.93 9.39 -13.16
CA VAL A 52 -4.55 10.69 -13.77
C VAL A 52 -3.05 10.70 -14.08
N ILE A 53 -2.24 10.20 -13.15
CA ILE A 53 -0.78 10.15 -13.30
C ILE A 53 -0.36 9.28 -14.48
N LEU A 54 -0.93 8.07 -14.57
CA LEU A 54 -0.69 7.14 -15.66
C LEU A 54 -1.17 7.70 -17.01
N GLY A 55 -2.31 8.41 -17.03
CA GLY A 55 -2.82 9.06 -18.24
C GLY A 55 -1.82 10.04 -18.87
N GLN A 56 -1.11 10.82 -18.05
CA GLN A 56 -0.06 11.72 -18.56
C GLN A 56 1.14 10.94 -19.11
N MET A 57 1.52 9.84 -18.45
CA MET A 57 2.63 8.99 -18.93
C MET A 57 2.26 8.39 -20.29
N VAL A 58 1.05 7.87 -20.45
CA VAL A 58 0.52 7.39 -21.74
C VAL A 58 0.60 8.48 -22.80
N ALA A 59 0.19 9.71 -22.46
CA ALA A 59 0.28 10.83 -23.39
C ALA A 59 1.74 11.17 -23.75
N TYR A 60 2.66 11.15 -22.77
CA TYR A 60 4.10 11.38 -22.99
C TYR A 60 4.75 10.34 -23.90
N PHE A 61 4.41 9.06 -23.71
CA PHE A 61 4.98 7.95 -24.46
C PHE A 61 4.26 7.68 -25.79
N SER A 62 3.20 8.44 -26.11
CA SER A 62 2.50 8.34 -27.39
C SER A 62 3.47 8.52 -28.56
N GLY A 63 3.60 7.49 -29.39
CA GLY A 63 4.52 7.46 -30.54
C GLY A 63 5.99 7.18 -30.19
N ARG A 64 6.31 6.96 -28.90
CA ARG A 64 7.67 6.67 -28.41
C ARG A 64 7.82 5.26 -27.85
N ALA A 65 6.73 4.69 -27.33
CA ALA A 65 6.64 3.31 -26.86
C ALA A 65 5.48 2.60 -27.58
N ASP A 66 5.48 1.27 -27.53
CA ASP A 66 4.34 0.47 -27.96
C ASP A 66 3.13 0.74 -27.04
N VAL A 67 1.93 0.75 -27.61
CA VAL A 67 0.69 0.97 -26.85
C VAL A 67 0.46 -0.19 -25.88
N ASP A 68 0.79 -1.42 -26.29
CA ASP A 68 0.66 -2.61 -25.45
C ASP A 68 1.58 -2.53 -24.23
N ASP A 69 2.82 -2.04 -24.41
CA ASP A 69 3.75 -1.81 -23.29
C ASP A 69 3.18 -0.76 -22.31
N MET A 70 2.63 0.35 -22.82
CA MET A 70 2.02 1.36 -21.95
C MET A 70 0.79 0.86 -21.19
N ASP A 71 0.00 -0.02 -21.79
CA ASP A 71 -1.14 -0.66 -21.14
C ASP A 71 -0.68 -1.63 -20.05
N ILE A 72 0.36 -2.43 -20.30
CA ILE A 72 0.94 -3.34 -19.30
C ILE A 72 1.55 -2.56 -18.13
N LEU A 73 2.27 -1.47 -18.41
CA LEU A 73 2.83 -0.58 -17.39
C LEU A 73 1.71 -0.03 -16.49
N SER A 74 0.68 0.53 -17.11
CA SER A 74 -0.45 1.15 -16.41
C SER A 74 -1.22 0.13 -15.57
N PHE A 75 -1.50 -1.04 -16.14
CA PHE A 75 -2.15 -2.16 -15.46
C PHE A 75 -1.34 -2.60 -14.24
N SER A 76 -0.03 -2.78 -14.41
CA SER A 76 0.84 -3.31 -13.36
C SER A 76 1.02 -2.32 -12.22
N LEU A 77 1.25 -1.03 -12.52
CA LEU A 77 1.34 0.02 -11.50
C LEU A 77 0.02 0.20 -10.73
N HIS A 78 -1.11 0.21 -11.43
CA HIS A 78 -2.43 0.34 -10.80
C HIS A 78 -2.69 -0.81 -9.82
N HIS A 79 -2.46 -2.05 -10.25
CA HIS A 79 -2.69 -3.20 -9.39
C HIS A 79 -1.67 -3.32 -8.27
N LEU A 80 -0.40 -2.95 -8.51
CA LEU A 80 0.62 -2.94 -7.48
C LEU A 80 0.25 -1.93 -6.37
N PHE A 81 -0.21 -0.74 -6.74
CA PHE A 81 -0.70 0.27 -5.80
C PHE A 81 -1.87 -0.27 -4.96
N CYS A 82 -2.87 -0.87 -5.59
CA CYS A 82 -4.03 -1.42 -4.88
C CYS A 82 -3.64 -2.53 -3.88
N ARG A 83 -2.65 -3.36 -4.24
CA ARG A 83 -2.17 -4.45 -3.38
C ARG A 83 -1.33 -3.94 -2.22
N ALA A 84 -0.45 -2.97 -2.47
CA ALA A 84 0.29 -2.28 -1.42
C ALA A 84 -0.66 -1.54 -0.47
N ASP A 85 -1.67 -0.83 -1.00
CA ASP A 85 -2.71 -0.17 -0.20
C ASP A 85 -3.44 -1.16 0.71
N TYR A 86 -3.89 -2.30 0.17
CA TYR A 86 -4.49 -3.35 0.97
C TYR A 86 -3.54 -3.86 2.07
N LEU A 87 -2.28 -4.12 1.72
CA LEU A 87 -1.28 -4.65 2.65
C LEU A 87 -1.08 -3.72 3.85
N TYR A 88 -0.81 -2.43 3.61
CA TYR A 88 -0.45 -1.47 4.67
C TYR A 88 -1.64 -0.87 5.41
N ARG A 89 -2.83 -0.86 4.80
CA ARG A 89 -4.02 -0.29 5.42
C ARG A 89 -4.95 -1.31 6.05
N THR A 90 -4.90 -2.55 5.58
CA THR A 90 -5.83 -3.59 5.98
C THR A 90 -5.11 -4.83 6.48
N GLY A 91 -4.30 -5.48 5.63
CA GLY A 91 -3.69 -6.78 5.94
C GLY A 91 -2.84 -6.74 7.20
N LEU A 92 -1.81 -5.89 7.22
CA LEU A 92 -0.90 -5.75 8.36
C LEU A 92 -1.60 -5.19 9.60
N PRO A 93 -2.40 -4.10 9.53
CA PRO A 93 -3.12 -3.62 10.70
C PRO A 93 -4.06 -4.65 11.32
N GLN A 94 -4.81 -5.41 10.52
CA GLN A 94 -5.73 -6.43 11.04
C GLN A 94 -4.99 -7.59 11.73
N LEU A 95 -3.80 -7.95 11.24
CA LEU A 95 -2.96 -8.95 11.87
C LEU A 95 -2.38 -8.43 13.20
N LEU A 96 -1.76 -7.24 13.17
CA LEU A 96 -0.93 -6.74 14.26
C LEU A 96 -1.71 -5.96 15.33
N SER A 97 -2.94 -5.54 15.05
CA SER A 97 -3.84 -4.91 16.03
C SER A 97 -4.68 -5.91 16.82
N ALA A 98 -4.67 -7.19 16.44
CA ALA A 98 -5.29 -8.22 17.26
C ALA A 98 -4.62 -8.23 18.64
N GLY A 99 -5.42 -8.23 19.70
CA GLY A 99 -4.89 -8.27 21.07
C GLY A 99 -3.98 -9.48 21.29
N ALA A 100 -3.28 -9.52 22.44
CA ALA A 100 -2.35 -10.59 22.79
C ALA A 100 -2.90 -11.96 22.37
N LEU A 101 -2.15 -12.64 21.50
CA LEU A 101 -2.51 -13.93 20.93
C LEU A 101 -2.84 -14.89 22.10
N THR A 102 -4.13 -15.16 22.26
CA THR A 102 -4.62 -16.11 23.27
C THR A 102 -4.65 -17.49 22.65
N ASP A 103 -4.46 -18.54 23.45
CA ASP A 103 -4.56 -19.97 23.04
C ASP A 103 -5.99 -20.40 22.61
N ASN A 104 -6.85 -19.45 22.25
CA ASN A 104 -8.17 -19.70 21.74
C ASN A 104 -8.10 -20.12 20.25
N LEU A 105 -8.72 -21.26 19.92
CA LEU A 105 -8.83 -21.78 18.56
C LEU A 105 -9.38 -20.73 17.56
N LEU A 106 -10.32 -19.88 17.99
CA LEU A 106 -10.87 -18.83 17.14
C LEU A 106 -9.83 -17.75 16.81
N CYS A 107 -9.04 -17.34 17.81
CA CYS A 107 -7.96 -16.36 17.60
C CYS A 107 -6.90 -16.94 16.66
N ARG A 108 -6.57 -18.22 16.86
CA ARG A 108 -5.58 -18.93 16.05
C ARG A 108 -6.01 -19.08 14.59
N GLN A 109 -7.28 -19.43 14.35
CA GLN A 109 -7.87 -19.51 13.01
C GLN A 109 -7.91 -18.14 12.32
N ASP A 110 -8.25 -17.08 13.06
CA ASP A 110 -8.25 -15.71 12.56
C ASP A 110 -6.83 -15.26 12.15
N THR A 111 -5.82 -15.48 13.01
CA THR A 111 -4.41 -15.20 12.70
C THR A 111 -3.93 -15.98 11.48
N TRP A 112 -4.25 -17.28 11.40
CA TRP A 112 -3.94 -18.12 10.24
C TRP A 112 -4.53 -17.56 8.94
N SER A 113 -5.82 -17.18 8.96
CA SER A 113 -6.50 -16.60 7.80
C SER A 113 -5.87 -15.28 7.36
N LYS A 114 -5.49 -14.42 8.31
CA LYS A 114 -4.86 -13.12 8.03
C LYS A 114 -3.46 -13.27 7.45
N LEU A 115 -2.65 -14.17 8.01
CA LEU A 115 -1.33 -14.51 7.45
C LEU A 115 -1.46 -15.05 6.02
N GLY A 116 -2.43 -15.94 5.77
CA GLY A 116 -2.71 -16.46 4.43
C GLY A 116 -3.13 -15.37 3.44
N ALA A 117 -3.95 -14.41 3.87
CA ALA A 117 -4.35 -13.27 3.04
C ALA A 117 -3.16 -12.36 2.68
N ILE A 118 -2.25 -12.11 3.62
CA ILE A 118 -1.01 -11.37 3.38
C ILE A 118 -0.11 -12.12 2.40
N GLN A 119 0.13 -13.42 2.64
CA GLN A 119 0.94 -14.26 1.75
C GLN A 119 0.38 -14.28 0.32
N HIS A 120 -0.94 -14.43 0.17
CA HIS A 120 -1.60 -14.39 -1.13
C HIS A 120 -1.50 -13.01 -1.79
N THR A 121 -1.51 -11.93 -1.02
CA THR A 121 -1.32 -10.57 -1.55
C THR A 121 0.08 -10.41 -2.14
N ILE A 122 1.12 -10.87 -1.42
CA ILE A 122 2.52 -10.83 -1.89
C ILE A 122 2.68 -11.65 -3.17
N HIS A 123 2.16 -12.89 -3.21
CA HIS A 123 2.18 -13.72 -4.43
C HIS A 123 1.49 -13.07 -5.64
N ARG A 124 0.53 -12.18 -5.43
CA ARG A 124 -0.16 -11.46 -6.50
C ARG A 124 0.58 -10.20 -6.95
N MET A 125 1.50 -9.67 -6.14
CA MET A 125 2.34 -8.53 -6.48
C MET A 125 3.55 -8.97 -7.32
N ASP A 126 4.07 -10.17 -7.06
CA ASP A 126 5.19 -10.77 -7.79
C ASP A 126 5.10 -10.67 -9.32
N PRO A 127 4.06 -11.23 -10.00
CA PRO A 127 3.96 -11.14 -11.46
C PRO A 127 3.79 -9.71 -11.97
N LEU A 128 3.29 -8.79 -11.14
CA LEU A 128 3.17 -7.37 -11.54
C LEU A 128 4.55 -6.72 -11.61
N CYS A 129 5.44 -7.01 -10.65
CA CYS A 129 6.81 -6.52 -10.67
C CYS A 129 7.60 -7.12 -11.84
N THR A 130 7.42 -8.40 -12.17
CA THR A 130 8.04 -8.99 -13.38
C THR A 130 7.56 -8.29 -14.64
N LEU A 131 6.25 -8.07 -14.78
CA LEU A 131 5.68 -7.34 -15.93
C LEU A 131 6.22 -5.90 -15.99
N LEU A 132 6.38 -5.22 -14.86
CA LEU A 132 6.98 -3.88 -14.81
C LEU A 132 8.42 -3.90 -15.31
N SER A 133 9.26 -4.80 -14.80
CA SER A 133 10.67 -4.88 -15.23
C SER A 133 10.78 -5.19 -16.73
N ASP A 134 9.99 -6.14 -17.24
CA ASP A 134 9.99 -6.51 -18.66
C ASP A 134 9.50 -5.36 -19.57
N THR A 135 8.38 -4.74 -19.23
CA THR A 135 7.80 -3.63 -19.99
C THR A 135 8.73 -2.43 -19.99
N THR A 136 9.31 -2.11 -18.84
CA THR A 136 10.26 -1.00 -18.68
C THR A 136 11.50 -1.21 -19.56
N ARG A 137 11.99 -2.45 -19.64
CA ARG A 137 13.08 -2.83 -20.56
C ARG A 137 12.69 -2.64 -22.02
N CYS A 138 11.50 -3.09 -22.45
CA CYS A 138 11.01 -2.86 -23.81
C CYS A 138 10.93 -1.35 -24.16
N MET A 139 10.44 -0.54 -23.22
CA MET A 139 10.37 0.91 -23.38
C MET A 139 11.75 1.56 -23.51
N LEU A 140 12.74 1.10 -22.74
CA LEU A 140 14.12 1.55 -22.86
C LEU A 140 14.72 1.20 -24.23
N GLU A 141 14.51 -0.03 -24.71
CA GLU A 141 14.94 -0.45 -26.05
C GLU A 141 14.28 0.39 -27.15
N ALA A 142 13.00 0.73 -27.00
CA ALA A 142 12.29 1.61 -27.93
C ALA A 142 12.87 3.04 -27.93
N LEU A 143 13.24 3.57 -26.75
CA LEU A 143 13.89 4.88 -26.65
C LEU A 143 15.24 4.91 -27.37
N ASP A 144 16.05 3.86 -27.23
CA ASP A 144 17.33 3.74 -27.94
C ASP A 144 17.14 3.78 -29.47
N LEU A 145 16.14 3.05 -30.00
CA LEU A 145 15.82 3.04 -31.43
C LEU A 145 15.32 4.39 -31.95
N THR A 146 14.59 5.16 -31.14
CA THR A 146 14.11 6.51 -31.54
C THR A 146 15.24 7.54 -31.55
N SER A 147 16.22 7.41 -30.66
CA SER A 147 17.41 8.27 -30.61
C SER A 147 18.21 8.19 -31.92
N GLU A 148 18.40 6.98 -32.45
CA GLU A 148 19.15 6.76 -33.71
C GLU A 148 18.45 7.35 -34.95
N ARG A 149 17.11 7.29 -35.02
CA ARG A 149 16.36 7.84 -36.17
C ARG A 149 16.42 9.35 -36.26
N THR A 150 16.43 10.04 -35.12
CA THR A 150 16.39 11.51 -35.07
C THR A 150 17.63 12.12 -35.72
N ILE A 151 18.80 11.48 -35.56
CA ILE A 151 20.08 11.92 -36.14
C ILE A 151 20.13 11.73 -37.67
N SER A 152 19.35 10.78 -38.23
CA SER A 152 19.37 10.46 -39.66
C SER A 152 18.45 11.37 -40.50
N PHE A 153 17.29 11.78 -39.95
CA PHE A 153 16.25 12.53 -40.67
C PHE A 153 16.41 14.05 -40.66
N GLU A 154 17.28 14.61 -39.81
CA GLU A 154 17.53 16.05 -39.73
C GLU A 154 18.10 16.65 -41.03
N ASN A 155 18.56 15.81 -41.97
CA ASN A 155 19.17 16.24 -43.22
C ASN A 155 18.23 16.33 -44.43
N THR A 156 16.92 16.03 -44.34
CA THR A 156 16.13 15.87 -45.59
C THR A 156 14.72 16.47 -45.68
N VAL A 157 13.95 16.74 -44.60
CA VAL A 157 12.57 17.27 -44.78
C VAL A 157 12.11 18.24 -43.67
N PRO A 158 12.30 19.57 -43.83
CA PRO A 158 11.95 20.55 -42.78
C PRO A 158 10.45 20.93 -42.68
N ARG A 159 9.61 20.60 -43.66
CA ARG A 159 8.32 21.33 -43.84
C ARG A 159 7.05 20.60 -43.38
N LEU A 160 7.08 19.28 -43.22
CA LEU A 160 5.92 18.48 -42.77
C LEU A 160 5.90 18.24 -41.25
N MET A 161 7.06 18.28 -40.58
CA MET A 161 7.13 18.11 -39.12
C MET A 161 6.69 19.33 -38.31
N ALA A 162 6.72 20.53 -38.90
CA ALA A 162 6.33 21.75 -38.20
C ALA A 162 4.83 21.79 -37.83
N MET A 163 3.96 21.17 -38.64
CA MET A 163 2.51 21.13 -38.35
C MET A 163 2.14 20.01 -37.37
N ALA A 164 2.90 18.91 -37.33
CA ALA A 164 2.69 17.85 -36.35
C ALA A 164 3.13 18.27 -34.94
N LYS A 165 4.19 19.08 -34.83
CA LYS A 165 4.67 19.62 -33.54
C LYS A 165 3.68 20.58 -32.88
N GLU A 166 2.91 21.34 -33.67
CA GLU A 166 1.97 22.34 -33.14
C GLU A 166 0.76 21.66 -32.45
N ASP A 167 0.29 20.53 -32.98
CA ASP A 167 -0.74 19.70 -32.32
C ASP A 167 -0.17 18.92 -31.12
N GLU A 168 1.12 18.57 -31.15
CA GLU A 168 1.81 17.88 -30.06
C GLU A 168 2.05 18.79 -28.84
N GLU A 169 2.41 20.05 -29.05
CA GLU A 169 2.58 21.03 -27.96
C GLU A 169 1.24 21.46 -27.32
N ASN A 170 0.13 21.33 -28.06
CA ASN A 170 -1.19 21.75 -27.59
C ASN A 170 -1.87 20.70 -26.69
N TRP A 171 -1.61 19.40 -26.87
CA TRP A 171 -2.13 18.37 -25.94
C TRP A 171 -1.44 18.44 -24.57
N LEU A 172 -0.14 18.76 -24.54
CA LEU A 172 0.65 18.98 -23.32
C LEU A 172 0.14 20.15 -22.48
N GLN A 173 -0.45 21.17 -23.12
CA GLN A 173 -1.05 22.33 -22.43
C GLN A 173 -2.51 22.09 -22.01
N SER A 174 -3.22 21.13 -22.62
CA SER A 174 -4.64 20.87 -22.33
C SER A 174 -4.87 19.80 -21.26
N LEU A 175 -3.87 18.98 -20.94
CA LEU A 175 -3.85 18.18 -19.71
C LEU A 175 -3.59 19.13 -18.53
N ASP A 176 -4.70 19.53 -17.91
CA ASP A 176 -4.78 20.46 -16.80
C ASP A 176 -3.74 20.17 -15.70
N GLN A 177 -2.70 20.99 -15.63
CA GLN A 177 -1.66 20.93 -14.59
C GLN A 177 -2.27 20.97 -13.18
N GLY A 178 -3.46 21.57 -13.01
CA GLY A 178 -4.22 21.56 -11.76
C GLY A 178 -4.64 20.15 -11.34
N HIS A 179 -5.16 19.35 -12.27
CA HIS A 179 -5.56 17.97 -11.99
C HIS A 179 -4.37 17.09 -11.63
N TRP A 180 -3.21 17.29 -12.25
CA TRP A 180 -1.99 16.58 -11.86
C TRP A 180 -1.55 16.91 -10.44
N GLY A 181 -1.52 18.20 -10.09
CA GLY A 181 -1.13 18.64 -8.74
C GLY A 181 -2.06 18.10 -7.66
N GLU A 182 -3.37 18.08 -7.91
CA GLU A 182 -4.36 17.49 -7.02
C GLU A 182 -4.21 15.97 -6.90
N ALA A 183 -4.00 15.27 -8.03
CA ALA A 183 -3.74 13.84 -8.05
C ALA A 183 -2.47 13.50 -7.24
N LEU A 184 -1.38 14.20 -7.48
CA LEU A 184 -0.13 14.01 -6.74
C LEU A 184 -0.32 14.24 -5.24
N THR A 185 -1.01 15.32 -4.85
CA THR A 185 -1.31 15.61 -3.44
C THR A 185 -2.11 14.47 -2.79
N THR A 186 -3.11 13.95 -3.50
CA THR A 186 -3.94 12.84 -3.05
C THR A 186 -3.13 11.55 -2.90
N LEU A 187 -2.27 11.25 -3.89
CA LEU A 187 -1.39 10.09 -3.87
C LEU A 187 -0.40 10.16 -2.69
N MET A 188 0.26 11.30 -2.50
CA MET A 188 1.15 11.53 -1.36
C MET A 188 0.42 11.43 -0.03
N GLY A 189 -0.85 11.86 0.04
CA GLY A 189 -1.70 11.64 1.21
C GLY A 189 -1.90 10.17 1.53
N CYS A 190 -2.09 9.32 0.51
CA CYS A 190 -2.21 7.88 0.67
C CYS A 190 -0.91 7.24 1.16
N LEU A 191 0.24 7.60 0.56
CA LEU A 191 1.55 7.08 0.97
C LEU A 191 1.90 7.46 2.41
N ASN A 192 1.64 8.72 2.79
CA ASN A 192 1.81 9.18 4.17
C ASN A 192 0.93 8.38 5.13
N TYR A 193 -0.30 8.05 4.73
CA TYR A 193 -1.18 7.21 5.53
C TYR A 193 -0.63 5.78 5.66
N TRP A 194 -0.09 5.18 4.59
CA TRP A 194 0.56 3.87 4.66
C TRP A 194 1.70 3.87 5.68
N GLN A 195 2.57 4.89 5.62
CA GLN A 195 3.69 5.05 6.55
C GLN A 195 3.23 5.22 7.99
N GLN A 196 2.24 6.09 8.24
CA GLN A 196 1.70 6.32 9.58
C GLN A 196 1.00 5.08 10.13
N SER A 197 0.23 4.38 9.29
CA SER A 197 -0.43 3.12 9.62
C SER A 197 0.61 2.10 10.08
N TYR A 198 1.63 1.84 9.25
CA TYR A 198 2.68 0.86 9.55
C TYR A 198 3.49 1.22 10.80
N ASN A 199 3.94 2.47 10.91
CA ASN A 199 4.71 2.94 12.07
C ASN A 199 3.92 2.88 13.39
N GLY A 200 2.59 2.86 13.33
CA GLY A 200 1.72 2.70 14.47
C GLY A 200 1.49 1.24 14.91
N LEU A 201 1.91 0.25 14.10
CA LEU A 201 1.70 -1.16 14.41
C LEU A 201 2.75 -1.69 15.39
N ALA A 202 2.38 -2.75 16.10
CA ALA A 202 3.35 -3.53 16.86
C ALA A 202 4.23 -4.35 15.89
N PHE A 203 5.53 -4.42 16.16
CA PHE A 203 6.45 -5.29 15.44
C PHE A 203 6.03 -6.77 15.50
N PHE A 204 6.20 -7.51 14.41
CA PHE A 204 6.03 -8.96 14.34
C PHE A 204 6.82 -9.66 15.45
N ALA A 205 8.08 -9.27 15.66
CA ALA A 205 8.92 -9.83 16.72
C ALA A 205 8.26 -9.74 18.11
N ARG A 206 7.61 -8.60 18.39
CA ARG A 206 6.89 -8.39 19.64
C ARG A 206 5.54 -9.09 19.67
N HIS A 207 4.81 -9.07 18.56
CA HIS A 207 3.47 -9.63 18.46
C HIS A 207 3.46 -11.16 18.61
N PHE A 208 4.45 -11.84 18.02
CA PHE A 208 4.59 -13.30 18.06
C PHE A 208 5.54 -13.78 19.18
N ALA A 209 6.00 -12.88 20.05
CA ALA A 209 6.87 -13.21 21.17
C ALA A 209 6.23 -14.28 22.07
N GLY A 210 6.95 -15.36 22.31
CA GLY A 210 6.54 -16.45 23.22
C GLY A 210 5.64 -17.52 22.58
N ILE A 211 5.22 -17.37 21.32
CA ILE A 211 4.39 -18.36 20.61
C ILE A 211 5.23 -19.15 19.63
N VAL A 212 6.07 -18.44 18.89
CA VAL A 212 6.98 -19.04 17.93
C VAL A 212 8.38 -18.98 18.53
N PRO A 213 9.07 -20.12 18.75
CA PRO A 213 10.43 -20.16 19.30
C PRO A 213 11.50 -19.58 18.34
N ALA A 214 11.07 -18.84 17.31
CA ALA A 214 11.86 -18.46 16.16
C ALA A 214 11.92 -16.93 16.03
N GLU A 215 12.47 -16.27 17.07
CA GLU A 215 12.76 -14.83 17.09
C GLU A 215 13.44 -14.28 15.81
N PRO A 216 14.39 -14.97 15.14
CA PRO A 216 14.98 -14.42 13.92
C PRO A 216 13.99 -14.29 12.74
N LEU A 217 12.93 -15.10 12.69
CA LEU A 217 11.96 -15.05 11.59
C LEU A 217 11.05 -13.83 11.69
N ALA A 218 10.61 -13.48 12.91
CA ALA A 218 9.68 -12.38 13.11
C ALA A 218 10.35 -11.00 12.89
N THR A 219 11.60 -10.83 13.37
CA THR A 219 12.39 -9.61 13.12
C THR A 219 12.68 -9.43 11.63
N ARG A 220 12.92 -10.53 10.90
CA ARG A 220 13.10 -10.49 9.43
C ARG A 220 11.84 -9.99 8.72
N LEU A 221 10.65 -10.36 9.19
CA LEU A 221 9.40 -9.83 8.62
C LEU A 221 9.24 -8.33 8.86
N ASP A 222 9.62 -7.83 10.03
CA ASP A 222 9.60 -6.38 10.34
C ASP A 222 10.47 -5.58 9.35
N GLU A 223 11.68 -6.07 9.07
CA GLU A 223 12.61 -5.45 8.12
C GLU A 223 12.08 -5.54 6.68
N VAL A 224 11.60 -6.71 6.26
CA VAL A 224 11.13 -6.93 4.89
C VAL A 224 9.88 -6.12 4.58
N PHE A 225 8.90 -6.06 5.49
CA PHE A 225 7.70 -5.23 5.26
C PHE A 225 8.01 -3.74 5.29
N HIS A 226 9.04 -3.31 6.03
CA HIS A 226 9.54 -1.94 5.93
C HIS A 226 10.17 -1.66 4.56
N ASN A 227 11.02 -2.56 4.07
CA ASN A 227 11.66 -2.41 2.75
C ASN A 227 10.63 -2.41 1.60
N ILE A 228 9.59 -3.26 1.67
CA ILE A 228 8.49 -3.26 0.68
C ILE A 228 7.77 -1.90 0.69
N LEU A 229 7.59 -1.30 1.87
CA LEU A 229 6.91 -0.01 2.01
C LEU A 229 7.75 1.10 1.39
N ASP A 230 9.04 1.12 1.70
CA ASP A 230 9.97 2.12 1.22
C ASP A 230 10.11 2.03 -0.31
N SER A 231 10.23 0.82 -0.87
CA SER A 231 10.26 0.63 -2.34
C SER A 231 8.96 1.04 -3.01
N ALA A 232 7.80 0.69 -2.45
CA ALA A 232 6.51 1.13 -2.99
C ALA A 232 6.38 2.66 -2.92
N ALA A 233 6.82 3.28 -1.80
CA ALA A 233 6.83 4.73 -1.65
C ALA A 233 7.77 5.42 -2.64
N ALA A 234 8.94 4.83 -2.95
CA ALA A 234 9.84 5.35 -3.98
C ALA A 234 9.18 5.31 -5.37
N VAL A 235 8.53 4.19 -5.74
CA VAL A 235 7.80 4.08 -7.02
C VAL A 235 6.73 5.16 -7.14
N PHE A 236 5.80 5.22 -6.18
CA PHE A 236 4.61 6.07 -6.30
C PHE A 236 4.85 7.52 -5.88
N GLY A 237 5.82 7.78 -5.00
CA GLY A 237 6.08 9.09 -4.40
C GLY A 237 7.25 9.85 -5.00
N GLU A 238 8.17 9.17 -5.69
CA GLU A 238 9.38 9.79 -6.26
C GLU A 238 9.48 9.55 -7.77
N ILE A 239 9.43 8.30 -8.22
CA ILE A 239 9.66 7.93 -9.62
C ILE A 239 8.50 8.39 -10.52
N LEU A 240 7.25 8.01 -10.23
CA LEU A 240 6.10 8.42 -11.06
C LEU A 240 5.93 9.95 -11.12
N PRO A 241 6.01 10.69 -10.00
CA PRO A 241 5.95 12.15 -10.06
C PRO A 241 7.12 12.77 -10.84
N GLY A 242 8.28 12.10 -10.87
CA GLY A 242 9.46 12.52 -11.63
C GLY A 242 9.17 12.72 -13.13
N PHE A 243 8.26 11.94 -13.72
CA PHE A 243 7.90 12.07 -15.14
C PHE A 243 7.27 13.43 -15.48
N GLN A 244 6.67 14.12 -14.51
CA GLN A 244 6.12 15.46 -14.71
C GLN A 244 7.21 16.51 -14.95
N ALA A 245 8.37 16.35 -14.30
CA ALA A 245 9.45 17.33 -14.36
C ALA A 245 10.31 17.19 -15.64
N ILE A 246 10.08 16.15 -16.43
CA ILE A 246 10.86 15.87 -17.63
C ILE A 246 10.53 16.88 -18.73
N SER A 247 11.58 17.51 -19.25
CA SER A 247 11.45 18.36 -20.44
C SER A 247 11.16 17.51 -21.68
N THR A 248 10.34 18.03 -22.59
CA THR A 248 10.07 17.38 -23.88
C THR A 248 11.38 17.13 -24.63
N GLY A 249 11.72 15.85 -24.84
CA GLY A 249 12.93 15.43 -25.56
C GLY A 249 14.13 15.08 -24.69
N ASP A 250 14.02 15.16 -23.36
CA ASP A 250 15.07 14.69 -22.46
C ASP A 250 14.99 13.16 -22.27
N ALA A 251 15.45 12.43 -23.28
CA ALA A 251 15.46 10.97 -23.27
C ALA A 251 16.33 10.38 -22.13
N ALA A 252 17.36 11.10 -21.69
CA ALA A 252 18.23 10.65 -20.61
C ALA A 252 17.51 10.69 -19.25
N ALA A 253 16.74 11.75 -18.98
CA ALA A 253 15.90 11.82 -17.78
C ALA A 253 14.82 10.72 -17.77
N VAL A 254 14.17 10.47 -18.92
CA VAL A 254 13.18 9.38 -19.05
C VAL A 254 13.82 8.02 -18.78
N ALA A 255 14.96 7.74 -19.44
CA ALA A 255 15.68 6.49 -19.26
C ALA A 255 16.07 6.30 -17.79
N THR A 256 16.51 7.35 -17.10
CA THR A 256 16.84 7.31 -15.67
C THR A 256 15.64 6.88 -14.83
N LEU A 257 14.48 7.51 -15.01
CA LEU A 257 13.27 7.12 -14.25
C LEU A 257 12.79 5.69 -14.58
N LEU A 258 12.93 5.25 -15.83
CA LEU A 258 12.64 3.87 -16.22
C LEU A 258 13.63 2.89 -15.54
N PHE A 259 14.93 3.20 -15.52
CA PHE A 259 15.89 2.38 -14.77
C PHE A 259 15.56 2.32 -13.28
N ASP A 260 15.21 3.46 -12.67
CA ASP A 260 14.81 3.50 -11.25
C ASP A 260 13.56 2.65 -11.01
N LEU A 261 12.57 2.69 -11.92
CA LEU A 261 11.36 1.86 -11.83
C LEU A 261 11.69 0.36 -11.88
N MET A 262 12.52 -0.05 -12.83
CA MET A 262 12.97 -1.44 -12.96
C MET A 262 13.74 -1.88 -11.71
N GLN A 263 14.65 -1.04 -11.20
CA GLN A 263 15.41 -1.34 -9.98
C GLN A 263 14.50 -1.50 -8.75
N GLN A 264 13.48 -0.66 -8.59
CA GLN A 264 12.52 -0.80 -7.49
C GLN A 264 11.63 -2.04 -7.65
N ALA A 265 11.24 -2.39 -8.89
CA ALA A 265 10.49 -3.62 -9.15
C ALA A 265 11.32 -4.86 -8.80
N ASP A 266 12.60 -4.90 -9.18
CA ASP A 266 13.51 -5.99 -8.85
C ASP A 266 13.77 -6.09 -7.34
N LEU A 267 13.93 -4.95 -6.66
CA LEU A 267 14.07 -4.90 -5.20
C LEU A 267 12.82 -5.46 -4.51
N LEU A 268 11.62 -5.08 -4.98
CA LEU A 268 10.35 -5.61 -4.47
C LEU A 268 10.27 -7.14 -4.61
N LEU A 269 10.67 -7.70 -5.75
CA LEU A 269 10.70 -9.16 -5.97
C LEU A 269 11.58 -9.86 -4.93
N VAL A 270 12.78 -9.35 -4.68
CA VAL A 270 13.69 -9.90 -3.66
C VAL A 270 13.04 -9.83 -2.27
N GLN A 271 12.36 -8.73 -1.94
CA GLN A 271 11.68 -8.62 -0.66
C GLN A 271 10.48 -9.57 -0.55
N PHE A 272 9.72 -9.80 -1.63
CA PHE A 272 8.62 -10.76 -1.64
C PHE A 272 9.12 -12.17 -1.33
N ASP A 273 10.15 -12.64 -2.04
CA ASP A 273 10.78 -13.94 -1.77
C ASP A 273 11.27 -14.05 -0.32
N THR A 274 11.85 -12.96 0.19
CA THR A 274 12.37 -12.89 1.57
C THR A 274 11.24 -12.94 2.61
N ALA A 275 10.04 -12.44 2.31
CA ALA A 275 8.87 -12.48 3.18
C ALA A 275 8.17 -13.84 3.19
N LEU A 276 8.18 -14.56 2.06
CA LEU A 276 7.34 -15.74 1.87
C LEU A 276 7.72 -16.91 2.78
N GLU A 277 9.02 -17.18 2.98
CA GLU A 277 9.48 -18.28 3.85
C GLU A 277 9.06 -18.06 5.32
N PRO A 278 9.33 -16.90 5.96
CA PRO A 278 8.84 -16.64 7.31
C PRO A 278 7.32 -16.69 7.43
N LEU A 279 6.59 -16.13 6.45
CA LEU A 279 5.12 -16.19 6.46
C LEU A 279 4.61 -17.62 6.39
N HIS A 280 5.19 -18.45 5.53
CA HIS A 280 4.81 -19.85 5.41
C HIS A 280 5.03 -20.60 6.74
N THR A 281 6.19 -20.39 7.37
CA THR A 281 6.50 -20.98 8.69
C THR A 281 5.49 -20.57 9.75
N LEU A 282 5.09 -19.30 9.80
CA LEU A 282 4.03 -18.83 10.70
C LEU A 282 2.69 -19.50 10.38
N ILE A 283 2.30 -19.56 9.11
CA ILE A 283 1.04 -20.19 8.68
C ILE A 283 0.99 -21.66 9.11
N GLU A 284 2.07 -22.42 8.91
CA GLU A 284 2.17 -23.82 9.37
C GLU A 284 2.05 -23.92 10.90
N HIS A 285 2.73 -23.03 11.63
CA HIS A 285 2.66 -22.98 13.08
C HIS A 285 1.23 -22.77 13.56
N PHE A 286 0.45 -21.90 12.92
CA PHE A 286 -0.96 -21.64 13.26
C PHE A 286 -1.92 -22.70 12.69
N ALA A 287 -1.53 -23.49 11.68
CA ALA A 287 -2.35 -24.58 11.13
C ALA A 287 -2.35 -25.88 11.98
N LEU A 288 -1.23 -26.20 12.65
CA LEU A 288 -0.93 -27.60 13.06
C LEU A 288 -1.06 -27.98 14.55
N THR A 289 -1.63 -27.17 15.43
CA THR A 289 -1.68 -27.51 16.88
C THR A 289 -3.11 -27.55 17.42
N PRO A 290 -3.81 -28.71 17.33
CA PRO A 290 -4.72 -29.09 18.40
C PRO A 290 -3.85 -29.45 19.60
N ASN A 291 -3.87 -28.61 20.65
CA ASN A 291 -3.21 -28.92 21.92
C ASN A 291 -3.64 -30.34 22.36
N LYS A 292 -2.67 -31.27 22.42
CA LYS A 292 -2.81 -32.54 23.11
C LYS A 292 -2.38 -32.37 24.55
#